data_AF-A0A1Q7U4D7-F1
#
_entry.id   AF-A0A1Q7U4D7-F1
#
_cell.length_a   1.000
_cell.length_b   1.000
_cell.length_c   1.000
_cell.angle_alpha   90.00
_cell.angle_beta   90.00
_cell.angle_gamma   90.00
#
_symmetry.space_group_name_H-M   'P 1'
#
loop_
_entity.id
_entity.type
_entity.pdbx_description
1 polymer ?
#
loop_
_entity_poly.entity_id
_entity_poly.type
_entity_poly.pdbx_seq_one_letter_code
_entity_poly.pdbx_strand_id
1 'polypeptide(L)'
;MMRREGQRTMAMFRPDILIQSPEDLPIAVVEVKNRQDLTREVATVLRRNIITHSLLPQTPYFLLISQDVGFLWKAAGPDAPPTYKFPMDRVVTRYLQREPGERLYGIELEFLVLQWLNDLASGRLNASEEPEKTLALAGFNDSIREATITIEEAA
;
A
#
# COMPACT_ATOMS: atom_id res chain seq x y z
N MET A 1 -15.40 -43.80 15.32
CA MET A 1 -14.27 -43.29 14.53
C MET A 1 -14.75 -42.04 13.80
N MET A 2 -14.62 -40.87 14.42
CA MET A 2 -15.03 -39.58 13.83
C MET A 2 -13.84 -38.96 13.10
N ARG A 3 -14.01 -38.70 11.80
CA ARG A 3 -13.08 -37.88 11.01
C ARG A 3 -13.30 -36.42 11.42
N ARG A 4 -12.30 -35.78 12.02
CA ARG A 4 -12.29 -34.32 12.21
C ARG A 4 -11.98 -33.70 10.86
N GLU A 5 -12.97 -33.08 10.23
CA GLU A 5 -12.75 -32.14 9.14
C GLU A 5 -11.92 -30.98 9.69
N GLY A 6 -10.75 -30.77 9.10
CA GLY A 6 -9.92 -29.61 9.40
C GLY A 6 -10.69 -28.36 9.02
N GLN A 7 -11.16 -27.61 10.02
CA GLN A 7 -11.50 -26.21 9.84
C GLN A 7 -10.26 -25.54 9.26
N ARG A 8 -10.27 -25.27 7.95
CA ARG A 8 -9.41 -24.25 7.37
C ARG A 8 -9.82 -22.95 8.05
N THR A 9 -9.09 -22.56 9.08
CA THR A 9 -9.12 -21.18 9.56
C THR A 9 -8.83 -20.34 8.33
N MET A 10 -9.86 -19.66 7.78
CA MET A 10 -9.61 -18.68 6.74
C MET A 10 -8.69 -17.66 7.38
N ALA A 11 -7.44 -17.60 6.92
CA ALA A 11 -6.51 -16.58 7.36
C ALA A 11 -7.21 -15.23 7.17
N MET A 12 -7.45 -14.53 8.26
CA MET A 12 -8.07 -13.23 8.27
C MET A 12 -7.10 -12.30 7.54
N PHE A 13 -7.38 -11.96 6.29
CA PHE A 13 -6.46 -11.17 5.48
C PHE A 13 -6.40 -9.75 6.05
N ARG A 14 -5.23 -9.39 6.58
CA ARG A 14 -4.88 -8.06 7.08
C ARG A 14 -4.11 -7.29 6.00
N PRO A 15 -4.20 -5.96 5.98
CA PRO A 15 -3.42 -5.17 5.04
C PRO A 15 -1.93 -5.25 5.35
N ASP A 16 -1.03 -5.21 4.36
CA ASP A 16 0.40 -5.19 4.66
C ASP A 16 0.77 -3.96 5.52
N ILE A 17 0.18 -2.79 5.21
CA ILE A 17 0.34 -1.54 5.97
C ILE A 17 -1.03 -0.85 6.17
N LEU A 18 -1.26 -0.35 7.37
CA LEU A 18 -2.42 0.48 7.73
C LEU A 18 -1.97 1.91 8.06
N ILE A 19 -2.72 2.90 7.56
CA ILE A 19 -2.52 4.32 7.90
C ILE A 19 -3.74 4.83 8.65
N GLN A 20 -3.53 5.39 9.84
CA GLN A 20 -4.57 5.92 10.72
C GLN A 20 -4.31 7.38 11.08
N SER A 21 -5.37 8.16 11.23
CA SER A 21 -5.27 9.55 11.71
C SER A 21 -4.79 9.58 13.17
N PRO A 22 -4.40 10.76 13.69
CA PRO A 22 -4.10 10.93 15.11
C PRO A 22 -5.24 10.49 16.07
N GLU A 23 -6.48 10.42 15.57
CA GLU A 23 -7.66 9.93 16.28
C GLU A 23 -7.95 8.43 16.02
N ASP A 24 -6.96 7.67 15.54
CA ASP A 24 -7.02 6.24 15.24
C ASP A 24 -8.03 5.85 14.12
N LEU A 25 -8.52 6.80 13.34
CA LEU A 25 -9.43 6.52 12.22
C LEU A 25 -8.66 6.02 10.99
N PRO A 26 -9.05 4.88 10.36
CA PRO A 26 -8.41 4.39 9.15
C PRO A 26 -8.51 5.37 7.96
N ILE A 27 -7.36 5.82 7.44
CA ILE A 27 -7.26 6.71 6.28
C ILE A 27 -6.96 5.91 5.01
N ALA A 28 -6.04 4.95 5.10
CA ALA A 28 -5.60 4.18 3.95
C ALA A 28 -5.19 2.76 4.31
N VAL A 29 -5.48 1.85 3.37
CA VAL A 29 -4.89 0.52 3.31
C VAL A 29 -3.82 0.52 2.23
N VAL A 30 -2.66 -0.05 2.53
CA VAL A 30 -1.54 -0.16 1.61
C VAL A 30 -1.15 -1.62 1.47
N GLU A 31 -1.13 -2.10 0.24
CA GLU A 31 -0.72 -3.44 -0.13
C GLU A 31 0.58 -3.37 -0.93
N VAL A 32 1.59 -4.10 -0.50
CA VAL A 32 2.91 -4.15 -1.11
C VAL A 32 3.05 -5.46 -1.86
N LYS A 33 2.99 -5.40 -3.19
CA LYS A 33 3.10 -6.57 -4.07
C LYS A 33 4.24 -6.37 -5.04
N ASN A 34 5.34 -7.07 -4.80
CA ASN A 34 6.57 -6.96 -5.57
C ASN A 34 6.52 -7.71 -6.93
N ARG A 35 5.54 -7.35 -7.77
CA ARG A 35 5.32 -7.94 -9.10
C ARG A 35 5.83 -6.99 -10.19
N GLN A 36 6.58 -7.54 -11.14
CA GLN A 36 7.08 -6.78 -12.31
C GLN A 36 6.01 -6.54 -13.37
N ASP A 37 4.96 -7.36 -13.39
CA ASP A 37 3.86 -7.32 -14.37
C ASP A 37 2.65 -6.53 -13.86
N LEU A 38 2.86 -5.62 -12.90
CA LEU A 38 1.77 -4.89 -12.24
C LEU A 38 1.18 -3.79 -13.15
N THR A 39 0.37 -4.19 -14.13
CA THR A 39 -0.41 -3.28 -14.99
C THR A 39 -1.64 -2.75 -14.26
N ARG A 40 -2.32 -1.75 -14.85
CA ARG A 40 -3.55 -1.18 -14.29
C ARG A 40 -4.67 -2.22 -14.16
N GLU A 41 -4.80 -3.10 -15.14
CA GLU A 41 -5.80 -4.17 -15.20
C GLU A 41 -5.51 -5.22 -14.13
N VAL A 42 -4.24 -5.65 -14.03
CA VAL A 42 -3.79 -6.59 -12.98
C VAL A 42 -4.02 -5.99 -11.60
N ALA A 43 -3.67 -4.73 -11.38
CA ALA A 43 -3.88 -4.02 -10.13
C ALA A 43 -5.37 -3.93 -9.73
N THR A 44 -6.26 -3.73 -10.71
CA THR A 44 -7.72 -3.71 -10.51
C THR A 44 -8.23 -5.07 -10.02
N VAL A 45 -7.83 -6.14 -10.69
CA VAL A 45 -8.22 -7.51 -10.31
C VAL A 45 -7.65 -7.87 -8.93
N LEU A 46 -6.40 -7.50 -8.64
CA LEU A 46 -5.78 -7.75 -7.35
C LEU A 46 -6.52 -7.04 -6.22
N ARG A 47 -6.79 -5.74 -6.35
CA ARG A 47 -7.55 -4.99 -5.33
C ARG A 47 -8.93 -5.60 -5.11
N ARG A 48 -9.66 -5.93 -6.18
CA ARG A 48 -10.97 -6.60 -6.06
C ARG A 48 -10.85 -7.88 -5.25
N ASN A 49 -9.89 -8.73 -5.60
CA ASN A 49 -9.69 -10.00 -4.91
C ASN A 49 -9.31 -9.79 -3.44
N ILE A 50 -8.47 -8.81 -3.13
CA ILE A 50 -8.14 -8.45 -1.76
C ILE A 50 -9.42 -8.03 -1.03
N ILE A 51 -10.12 -6.99 -1.48
CA ILE A 51 -11.33 -6.46 -0.80
C ILE A 51 -12.41 -7.53 -0.61
N THR A 52 -12.63 -8.40 -1.60
CA THR A 52 -13.65 -9.46 -1.51
C THR A 52 -13.31 -10.55 -0.48
N HIS A 53 -12.03 -10.79 -0.21
CA HIS A 53 -11.58 -11.89 0.65
C HIS A 53 -10.90 -11.44 1.95
N SER A 54 -10.95 -10.14 2.25
CA SER A 54 -10.29 -9.54 3.41
C SER A 54 -11.27 -8.76 4.27
N LEU A 55 -10.93 -8.61 5.55
CA LEU A 55 -11.66 -7.75 6.46
C LEU A 55 -10.92 -6.40 6.55
N LEU A 56 -10.81 -5.74 5.40
CA LEU A 56 -10.22 -4.41 5.36
C LEU A 56 -11.18 -3.37 5.93
N PRO A 57 -10.66 -2.40 6.71
CA PRO A 57 -11.47 -1.26 7.09
C PRO A 57 -11.92 -0.50 5.85
N GLN A 58 -13.08 0.15 5.93
CA GLN A 58 -13.49 1.10 4.90
C GLN A 58 -12.60 2.34 5.00
N THR A 59 -11.75 2.55 3.99
CA THR A 59 -10.82 3.67 3.95
C THR A 59 -11.09 4.54 2.72
N PRO A 60 -10.89 5.87 2.83
CA PRO A 60 -10.93 6.77 1.67
C PRO A 60 -9.92 6.42 0.58
N TYR A 61 -8.77 5.85 0.98
CA TYR A 61 -7.67 5.52 0.08
C TYR A 61 -7.29 4.04 0.14
N PHE A 62 -6.93 3.49 -1.01
CA PHE A 62 -6.28 2.18 -1.12
C PHE A 62 -5.08 2.32 -2.04
N LEU A 63 -3.93 1.83 -1.60
CA LEU A 63 -2.69 1.83 -2.39
C LEU A 63 -2.27 0.41 -2.70
N LEU A 64 -1.81 0.18 -3.93
CA LEU A 64 -1.11 -1.04 -4.32
C LEU A 64 0.25 -0.65 -4.86
N ILE A 65 1.32 -1.10 -4.20
CA ILE A 65 2.68 -0.65 -4.44
C ILE A 65 3.56 -1.83 -4.84
N SER A 66 4.38 -1.62 -5.85
CA SER A 66 5.52 -2.47 -6.21
C SER A 66 6.80 -1.64 -6.21
N GLN A 67 7.95 -2.27 -6.45
CA GLN A 67 9.21 -1.54 -6.68
C GLN A 67 9.17 -0.64 -7.93
N ASP A 68 8.34 -1.00 -8.91
CA ASP A 68 8.38 -0.36 -10.23
C ASP A 68 7.28 0.72 -10.36
N VAL A 69 6.12 0.48 -9.76
CA VAL A 69 4.92 1.31 -9.88
C VAL A 69 4.05 1.26 -8.63
N GLY A 70 3.38 2.38 -8.32
CA GLY A 70 2.30 2.45 -7.37
C GLY A 70 0.98 2.89 -8.01
N PHE A 71 -0.12 2.42 -7.42
CA PHE A 71 -1.48 2.74 -7.80
C PHE A 71 -2.26 3.24 -6.59
N LEU A 72 -3.13 4.23 -6.80
CA LEU A 72 -3.99 4.78 -5.78
C LEU A 72 -5.46 4.77 -6.25
N TRP A 73 -6.33 4.26 -5.40
CA TRP A 73 -7.78 4.43 -5.50
C TRP A 73 -8.24 5.44 -4.45
N LYS A 74 -9.10 6.37 -4.86
CA LYS A 74 -9.78 7.30 -3.96
C LYS A 74 -11.28 7.08 -4.01
N ALA A 75 -11.89 6.71 -2.89
CA ALA A 75 -13.33 6.50 -2.72
C ALA A 75 -14.00 5.69 -3.86
N ALA A 76 -13.32 4.63 -4.32
CA ALA A 76 -13.73 3.87 -5.50
C ALA A 76 -14.32 2.50 -5.11
N GLY A 77 -15.36 2.07 -5.83
CA GLY A 77 -15.94 0.73 -5.66
C GLY A 77 -14.95 -0.40 -5.96
N PRO A 78 -15.25 -1.66 -5.57
CA PRO A 78 -14.30 -2.78 -5.66
C PRO A 78 -13.75 -3.06 -7.07
N ASP A 79 -14.57 -2.90 -8.11
CA ASP A 79 -14.21 -3.19 -9.51
C ASP A 79 -13.66 -1.98 -10.28
N ALA A 80 -13.59 -0.80 -9.65
CA ALA A 80 -13.09 0.39 -10.32
C ALA A 80 -11.58 0.30 -10.56
N PRO A 81 -11.06 0.80 -11.69
CA PRO A 81 -9.63 0.92 -11.91
C PRO A 81 -9.01 1.99 -10.98
N PRO A 82 -7.68 1.97 -10.77
CA PRO A 82 -7.01 2.94 -9.91
C PRO A 82 -7.16 4.34 -10.48
N THR A 83 -7.47 5.30 -9.61
CA THR A 83 -7.63 6.72 -9.95
C THR A 83 -6.30 7.29 -10.45
N TYR A 84 -5.20 6.94 -9.78
CA TYR A 84 -3.85 7.41 -10.12
C TYR A 84 -2.86 6.26 -10.26
N LYS A 85 -1.82 6.51 -11.07
CA LYS A 85 -0.65 5.64 -11.26
C LYS A 85 0.59 6.53 -11.16
N PHE A 86 1.62 6.08 -10.45
CA PHE A 86 2.87 6.81 -10.29
C PHE A 86 4.08 5.86 -10.30
N PRO A 87 5.26 6.32 -10.77
CA PRO A 87 6.47 5.53 -10.73
C PRO A 87 7.04 5.45 -9.31
N MET A 88 7.70 4.34 -8.98
CA MET A 88 8.32 4.11 -7.66
C MET A 88 9.85 4.11 -7.69
N ASP A 89 10.45 4.27 -8.88
CA ASP A 89 11.89 4.28 -9.11
C ASP A 89 12.63 5.27 -8.19
N ARG A 90 12.11 6.49 -8.05
CA ARG A 90 12.70 7.53 -7.19
C ARG A 90 12.59 7.21 -5.71
N VAL A 91 11.48 6.63 -5.28
CA VAL A 91 11.30 6.19 -3.89
C VAL A 91 12.27 5.05 -3.58
N VAL A 92 12.29 4.01 -4.41
CA VAL A 92 13.21 2.88 -4.24
C VAL A 92 14.65 3.39 -4.20
N THR A 93 15.06 4.22 -5.15
CA THR A 93 16.43 4.79 -5.18
C THR A 93 16.77 5.60 -3.92
N ARG A 94 15.82 6.39 -3.39
CA ARG A 94 16.06 7.26 -2.23
C ARG A 94 16.29 6.49 -0.94
N TYR A 95 15.60 5.36 -0.77
CA TYR A 95 15.62 4.59 0.47
C TYR A 95 16.45 3.30 0.39
N LEU A 96 16.90 2.91 -0.80
CA LEU A 96 17.81 1.77 -0.97
C LEU A 96 19.18 2.11 -0.39
N GLN A 97 19.61 1.35 0.63
CA GLN A 97 20.90 1.55 1.30
C GLN A 97 22.08 0.83 0.60
N ARG A 98 21.87 0.34 -0.62
CA ARG A 98 22.86 -0.42 -1.41
C ARG A 98 22.86 0.04 -2.86
N GLU A 99 23.88 -0.38 -3.61
CA GLU A 99 23.98 -0.10 -5.04
C GLU A 99 22.70 -0.53 -5.78
N PRO A 100 22.13 0.34 -6.65
CA PRO A 100 20.97 0.00 -7.46
C PRO A 100 21.28 -1.21 -8.37
N GLY A 101 20.43 -2.24 -8.32
CA GLY A 101 20.56 -3.37 -9.26
C GLY A 101 19.85 -4.64 -8.83
N GLU A 102 19.87 -4.96 -7.53
CA GLU A 102 19.14 -6.13 -7.01
C GLU A 102 17.75 -5.73 -6.51
N ARG A 103 16.73 -6.44 -7.00
CA ARG A 103 15.36 -6.30 -6.48
C ARG A 103 15.35 -6.56 -4.98
N LEU A 104 14.59 -5.76 -4.26
CA LEU A 104 14.20 -6.04 -2.89
C LEU A 104 13.32 -7.27 -2.85
N TYR A 105 13.37 -8.08 -1.79
CA TYR A 105 12.51 -9.24 -1.62
C TYR A 105 11.88 -9.26 -0.22
N GLY A 106 10.67 -9.81 -0.13
CA GLY A 106 9.93 -9.93 1.12
C GLY A 106 9.76 -8.57 1.84
N ILE A 107 10.03 -8.60 3.14
CA ILE A 107 9.80 -7.48 4.07
C ILE A 107 10.65 -6.24 3.79
N GLU A 108 11.74 -6.34 3.02
CA GLU A 108 12.60 -5.21 2.69
C GLU A 108 11.83 -4.10 1.96
N LEU A 109 10.94 -4.47 1.02
CA LEU A 109 10.13 -3.51 0.29
C LEU A 109 9.07 -2.89 1.19
N GLU A 110 8.48 -3.66 2.10
CA GLU A 110 7.49 -3.17 3.06
C GLU A 110 8.10 -2.12 4.00
N PHE A 111 9.28 -2.39 4.55
CA PHE A 111 10.00 -1.40 5.38
C PHE A 111 10.38 -0.14 4.59
N LEU A 112 10.81 -0.30 3.34
CA LEU A 112 11.12 0.84 2.47
C LEU A 112 9.88 1.72 2.27
N VAL A 113 8.74 1.09 1.94
CA VAL A 113 7.46 1.79 1.76
C VAL A 113 6.99 2.42 3.07
N LEU A 114 7.14 1.73 4.21
CA LEU A 114 6.85 2.26 5.53
C LEU A 114 7.64 3.54 5.82
N GLN A 115 8.96 3.53 5.59
CA GLN A 115 9.81 4.68 5.84
C GLN A 115 9.42 5.87 4.94
N TRP A 116 9.16 5.61 3.66
CA TRP A 116 8.71 6.61 2.72
C TRP A 116 7.38 7.25 3.13
N LEU A 117 6.38 6.45 3.51
CA LEU A 117 5.09 6.95 3.97
C LEU A 117 5.22 7.76 5.26
N ASN A 118 6.12 7.37 6.18
CA ASN A 118 6.41 8.13 7.39
C ASN A 118 7.02 9.50 7.09
N ASP A 119 7.97 9.56 6.15
CA ASP A 119 8.56 10.84 5.71
C ASP A 119 7.51 11.73 5.05
N LEU A 120 6.59 11.15 4.29
CA LEU A 120 5.48 11.86 3.66
C LEU A 120 4.51 12.42 4.70
N ALA A 121 4.07 11.60 5.66
CA ALA A 121 3.19 11.99 6.76
C ALA A 121 3.81 13.08 7.66
N SER A 122 5.12 13.00 7.88
CA SER A 122 5.90 14.00 8.64
C SER A 122 6.13 15.31 7.88
N GLY A 123 5.79 15.36 6.59
CA GLY A 123 6.05 16.53 5.76
C GLY A 123 7.51 16.76 5.38
N ARG A 124 8.37 15.76 5.54
CA ARG A 124 9.80 15.86 5.19
C ARG A 124 10.02 15.88 3.68
N LEU A 125 9.07 15.38 2.91
CA LEU A 125 9.15 15.28 1.46
C LEU A 125 8.42 16.45 0.78
N ASN A 126 9.04 17.00 -0.27
CA ASN A 126 8.42 17.99 -1.13
C ASN A 126 7.55 17.28 -2.18
N ALA A 127 6.33 17.78 -2.41
CA ALA A 127 5.40 17.28 -3.42
C ALA A 127 5.68 17.80 -4.85
N SER A 128 6.92 18.20 -5.15
CA SER A 128 7.31 18.73 -6.46
C SER A 128 7.63 17.63 -7.48
N GLU A 129 7.91 16.42 -7.03
CA GLU A 129 8.36 15.31 -7.87
C GLU A 129 7.48 14.07 -7.70
N GLU A 130 7.54 13.15 -8.66
CA GLU A 130 6.87 11.86 -8.49
C GLU A 130 7.59 10.99 -7.45
N PRO A 131 6.84 10.18 -6.68
CA PRO A 131 5.38 10.04 -6.68
C PRO A 131 4.63 11.06 -5.80
N GLU A 132 5.34 11.85 -4.98
CA GLU A 132 4.73 12.74 -3.98
C GLU A 132 3.80 13.79 -4.60
N LYS A 133 4.09 14.24 -5.82
CA LYS A 133 3.26 15.14 -6.63
C LYS A 133 1.90 14.52 -6.96
N THR A 134 1.89 13.29 -7.49
CA THR A 134 0.63 12.60 -7.82
C THR A 134 -0.21 12.36 -6.58
N LEU A 135 0.43 11.98 -5.46
CA LEU A 135 -0.27 11.80 -4.19
C LEU A 135 -0.82 13.12 -3.61
N ALA A 136 -0.10 14.23 -3.75
CA ALA A 136 -0.61 15.56 -3.39
C ALA A 136 -1.83 15.95 -4.23
N LEU A 137 -1.79 15.73 -5.55
CA LEU A 137 -2.93 15.99 -6.44
C LEU A 137 -4.18 15.18 -6.05
N ALA A 138 -3.99 13.98 -5.51
CA ALA A 138 -5.07 13.15 -5.00
C ALA A 138 -5.62 13.64 -3.64
N GLY A 139 -4.95 14.59 -2.98
CA GLY A 139 -5.23 15.02 -1.60
C GLY A 139 -4.73 14.03 -0.54
N PHE A 140 -3.94 13.03 -0.93
CA PHE A 140 -3.46 11.98 -0.03
C PHE A 140 -2.48 12.54 0.99
N ASN A 141 -1.49 13.34 0.55
CA ASN A 141 -0.45 13.89 1.43
C ASN A 141 -1.04 14.70 2.60
N ASP A 142 -2.05 15.51 2.32
CA ASP A 142 -2.74 16.30 3.35
C ASP A 142 -3.56 15.40 4.28
N SER A 143 -4.16 14.34 3.74
CA SER A 143 -4.98 13.40 4.51
C SER A 143 -4.17 12.57 5.51
N ILE A 144 -2.89 12.32 5.24
CA ILE A 144 -2.02 11.50 6.10
C ILE A 144 -1.06 12.34 6.96
N ARG A 145 -1.27 13.65 7.06
CA ARG A 145 -0.45 14.49 7.94
C ARG A 145 -0.52 14.00 9.37
N GLU A 146 0.64 13.80 9.98
CA GLU A 146 0.77 13.33 11.37
C GLU A 146 0.11 11.95 11.63
N ALA A 147 -0.19 11.20 10.56
CA ALA A 147 -0.80 9.88 10.66
C ALA A 147 0.16 8.85 11.27
N THR A 148 -0.41 7.90 12.00
CA THR A 148 0.27 6.69 12.45
C THR A 148 0.26 5.68 11.30
N ILE A 149 1.43 5.09 11.01
CA ILE A 149 1.57 4.09 9.93
C ILE A 149 2.17 2.82 10.53
N THR A 150 1.46 1.71 10.43
CA THR A 150 1.84 0.40 10.99
C THR A 150 1.93 -0.66 9.91
N ILE A 151 2.89 -1.58 10.05
CA ILE A 151 2.90 -2.85 9.32
C ILE A 151 2.01 -3.82 10.11
N GLU A 152 1.10 -4.53 9.43
CA GLU A 152 0.33 -5.60 10.06
C GLU A 152 0.92 -6.95 9.64
N GLU A 153 1.67 -7.60 10.52
CA GLU A 153 2.12 -8.97 10.28
C GLU A 153 0.96 -9.97 10.43
N ALA A 154 0.94 -10.99 9.57
CA ALA A 154 0.14 -12.17 9.80
C ALA A 154 0.79 -12.98 10.94
N ALA A 155 0.14 -12.98 12.11
CA ALA A 155 0.52 -13.78 13.28
C ALA A 155 0.46 -15.30 13.04
#